data_AF-A0A2V9P0J1-F1
#
_entry.id   AF-A0A2V9P0J1-F1
#
_cell.length_a   1.000
_cell.length_b   1.000
_cell.length_c   1.000
_cell.angle_alpha   90.00
_cell.angle_beta   90.00
_cell.angle_gamma   90.00
#
_symmetry.space_group_name_H-M   'P 1'
#
loop_
_entity.id
_entity.type
_entity.pdbx_description
1 polymer ?
#
loop_
_entity_poly.entity_id
_entity_poly.type
_entity_poly.pdbx_seq_one_letter_code
_entity_poly.pdbx_strand_id
1 'polypeptide(L)'
;MTFSPDGNYVYFEKAANVQGTEFNLYQAPVLGGVSKLIVRDIDSDITFSPDGQRMAYLRANDPEPGKYRLLAANVDGSDETILRIATSTRGADPTQLSWSRDAGQIAYSFPSSGAALGYVESFNVAKKQVATLASLTSDRVFELKWLPGDRWLLVVFSAKGPHIEKGQIGLLSEDGKLRPITRDTQSLRYLESLC
;
A
#
# COMPACT_ATOMS: atom_id res chain seq x y z
N MET A 1 -6.39 -2.54 -6.15
CA MET A 1 -6.31 -3.25 -7.46
C MET A 1 -4.99 -2.87 -8.12
N THR A 2 -4.32 -3.77 -8.83
CA THR A 2 -3.06 -3.46 -9.51
C THR A 2 -2.81 -4.36 -10.72
N PHE A 3 -2.08 -3.86 -11.71
CA PHE A 3 -1.55 -4.68 -12.81
C PHE A 3 -0.28 -5.41 -12.38
N SER A 4 -0.04 -6.59 -12.97
CA SER A 4 1.27 -7.24 -12.90
C SER A 4 2.34 -6.40 -13.61
N PRO A 5 3.62 -6.49 -13.21
CA PRO A 5 4.69 -5.70 -13.83
C PRO A 5 4.85 -5.94 -15.34
N ASP A 6 4.50 -7.14 -15.82
CA ASP A 6 4.52 -7.51 -17.24
C ASP A 6 3.25 -7.08 -18.01
N GLY A 7 2.26 -6.49 -17.33
CA GLY A 7 1.01 -6.03 -17.93
C GLY A 7 0.05 -7.14 -18.37
N ASN A 8 0.34 -8.41 -18.09
CA ASN A 8 -0.48 -9.53 -18.56
C ASN A 8 -1.69 -9.82 -17.66
N TYR A 9 -1.66 -9.38 -16.41
CA TYR A 9 -2.67 -9.71 -15.41
C TYR A 9 -3.10 -8.50 -14.58
N VAL A 10 -4.33 -8.59 -14.06
CA VAL A 10 -4.85 -7.71 -13.01
C VAL A 10 -5.01 -8.52 -11.74
N TYR A 11 -4.56 -7.96 -10.63
CA TYR A 11 -4.78 -8.44 -9.28
C TYR A 11 -5.84 -7.58 -8.59
N PHE A 12 -6.84 -8.23 -8.01
CA PHE A 12 -7.96 -7.56 -7.36
C PHE A 12 -8.44 -8.32 -6.14
N GLU A 13 -8.96 -7.57 -5.18
CA GLU A 13 -9.60 -8.10 -3.99
C GLU A 13 -11.02 -8.56 -4.30
N LYS A 14 -11.40 -9.69 -3.70
CA LYS A 14 -12.77 -10.17 -3.70
C LYS A 14 -13.18 -10.50 -2.27
N ALA A 15 -14.35 -10.01 -1.86
CA ALA A 15 -14.94 -10.33 -0.58
C ALA A 15 -15.02 -11.86 -0.39
N ALA A 16 -14.48 -12.34 0.72
CA ALA A 16 -14.46 -13.74 1.11
C ALA A 16 -15.66 -14.13 1.97
N ASN A 17 -16.31 -13.15 2.61
CA ASN A 17 -17.50 -13.32 3.44
C ASN A 17 -18.64 -12.39 2.97
N VAL A 18 -19.86 -12.66 3.45
CA VAL A 18 -21.07 -11.89 3.06
C VAL A 18 -21.04 -10.46 3.62
N GLN A 19 -20.35 -10.25 4.74
CA GLN A 19 -20.21 -8.95 5.38
C GLN A 19 -19.27 -8.01 4.61
N GLY A 20 -18.44 -8.53 3.69
CA GLY A 20 -17.47 -7.74 2.95
C GLY A 20 -16.35 -7.18 3.84
N THR A 21 -15.98 -7.92 4.89
CA THR A 21 -14.93 -7.52 5.84
C THR A 21 -13.67 -8.36 5.72
N GLU A 22 -13.73 -9.46 4.99
CA GLU A 22 -12.59 -10.32 4.67
C GLU A 22 -12.39 -10.31 3.17
N PHE A 23 -11.14 -10.20 2.73
CA PHE A 23 -10.82 -10.16 1.30
C PHE A 23 -9.77 -11.20 0.95
N ASN A 24 -9.96 -11.78 -0.23
CA ASN A 24 -9.01 -12.66 -0.86
C ASN A 24 -8.46 -12.00 -2.12
N LEU A 25 -7.20 -12.27 -2.43
CA LEU A 25 -6.54 -11.78 -3.63
C LEU A 25 -6.79 -12.73 -4.79
N TYR A 26 -7.32 -12.20 -5.88
CA TYR A 26 -7.51 -12.90 -7.14
C TYR A 26 -6.65 -12.28 -8.25
N GLN A 27 -6.30 -13.10 -9.24
CA GLN A 27 -5.64 -12.68 -10.46
C GLN A 27 -6.50 -13.06 -11.67
N ALA A 28 -6.63 -12.16 -12.64
CA ALA A 28 -7.26 -12.42 -13.94
C ALA A 28 -6.37 -11.93 -15.10
N PRO A 29 -6.40 -12.59 -16.27
CA PRO A 29 -5.73 -12.08 -17.47
C PRO A 29 -6.37 -10.78 -17.95
N VAL A 30 -5.55 -9.81 -18.37
CA VAL A 30 -6.04 -8.49 -18.86
C VAL A 30 -6.96 -8.63 -20.08
N LEU A 31 -6.68 -9.60 -20.96
CA LEU A 31 -7.49 -9.85 -22.16
C LEU A 31 -8.74 -10.70 -21.91
N GLY A 32 -9.09 -10.95 -20.63
CA GLY A 32 -10.22 -11.77 -20.22
C GLY A 32 -9.84 -13.23 -19.98
N GLY A 33 -10.65 -13.92 -19.18
CA GLY A 33 -10.43 -15.31 -18.78
C GLY A 33 -10.96 -15.62 -17.38
N VAL A 34 -10.66 -16.81 -16.88
CA VAL A 34 -11.05 -17.23 -15.53
C VAL A 34 -10.09 -16.62 -14.50
N SER A 35 -10.64 -15.96 -13.48
CA SER A 35 -9.84 -15.49 -12.34
C SER A 35 -9.44 -16.65 -11.44
N LYS A 36 -8.21 -16.66 -10.93
CA LYS A 36 -7.73 -17.63 -9.93
C LYS A 36 -7.49 -16.96 -8.58
N LEU A 37 -7.75 -17.70 -7.51
CA LEU A 37 -7.36 -17.30 -6.15
C LEU A 37 -5.84 -17.41 -6.01
N ILE A 38 -5.22 -16.37 -5.45
CA ILE A 38 -3.76 -16.30 -5.24
C ILE A 38 -3.44 -16.39 -3.75
N VAL A 39 -3.98 -15.49 -2.94
CA VAL A 39 -3.76 -15.44 -1.49
C VAL A 39 -5.11 -15.25 -0.80
N ARG A 40 -5.26 -15.89 0.35
CA ARG A 40 -6.40 -15.67 1.24
C ARG A 40 -6.05 -14.65 2.31
N ASP A 41 -7.08 -13.96 2.78
CA ASP A 41 -7.01 -13.10 3.96
C ASP A 41 -5.95 -12.00 3.81
N ILE A 42 -6.28 -11.02 2.96
CA ILE A 42 -5.51 -9.80 2.77
C ILE A 42 -6.32 -8.59 3.27
N ASP A 43 -5.64 -7.68 3.95
CA ASP A 43 -6.24 -6.48 4.56
C ASP A 43 -5.66 -5.18 3.99
N SER A 44 -5.01 -5.28 2.83
CA SER A 44 -4.37 -4.17 2.13
C SER A 44 -4.31 -4.43 0.63
N ASP A 45 -3.95 -3.37 -0.11
CA ASP A 45 -3.43 -3.54 -1.47
C ASP A 45 -2.16 -4.40 -1.48
N ILE A 46 -1.70 -4.77 -2.67
CA ILE A 46 -0.43 -5.47 -2.87
C ILE A 46 0.59 -4.57 -3.59
N THR A 47 1.88 -4.91 -3.46
CA THR A 47 2.95 -4.35 -4.27
C THR A 47 3.91 -5.43 -4.75
N PHE A 48 4.42 -5.32 -5.96
CA PHE A 48 5.40 -6.26 -6.51
C PHE A 48 6.83 -5.90 -6.13
N SER A 49 7.68 -6.90 -5.99
CA SER A 49 9.12 -6.70 -6.01
C SER A 49 9.58 -6.23 -7.40
N PRO A 50 10.71 -5.53 -7.51
CA PRO A 50 11.19 -4.98 -8.79
C PRO A 50 11.49 -6.02 -9.86
N ASP A 51 11.86 -7.23 -9.46
CA ASP A 51 12.07 -8.38 -10.35
C ASP A 51 10.75 -9.05 -10.77
N GLY A 52 9.61 -8.63 -10.22
CA GLY A 52 8.29 -9.17 -10.49
C GLY A 52 8.07 -10.60 -10.00
N GLN A 53 8.98 -11.16 -9.19
CA GLN A 53 8.88 -12.55 -8.71
C GLN A 53 8.09 -12.68 -7.42
N ARG A 54 8.08 -11.63 -6.61
CA ARG A 54 7.39 -11.58 -5.32
C ARG A 54 6.39 -10.44 -5.28
N MET A 55 5.49 -10.56 -4.31
CA MET A 55 4.58 -9.52 -3.90
C MET A 55 4.59 -9.38 -2.38
N ALA A 56 4.32 -8.18 -1.89
CA ALA A 56 4.12 -7.88 -0.48
C ALA A 56 2.73 -7.32 -0.22
N TYR A 57 2.18 -7.65 0.94
CA TYR A 57 0.84 -7.28 1.39
C TYR A 57 0.74 -7.42 2.91
N LEU A 58 -0.40 -7.04 3.48
CA LEU A 58 -0.64 -7.06 4.91
C LEU A 58 -1.80 -7.99 5.27
N ARG A 59 -1.69 -8.57 6.46
CA ARG A 59 -2.75 -9.31 7.15
C ARG A 59 -2.85 -8.78 8.57
N ALA A 60 -4.04 -8.44 9.02
CA ALA A 60 -4.31 -7.83 10.31
C ALA A 60 -5.22 -8.74 11.14
N ASN A 61 -5.08 -8.66 12.46
CA ASN A 61 -5.90 -9.38 13.44
C ASN A 61 -5.88 -10.92 13.34
N ASP A 62 -5.07 -11.50 12.47
CA ASP A 62 -4.84 -12.95 12.36
C ASP A 62 -3.36 -13.32 12.58
N PRO A 63 -3.07 -14.27 13.51
CA PRO A 63 -3.93 -14.90 14.49
C PRO A 63 -4.05 -14.07 15.77
N GLU A 64 -3.37 -12.92 15.85
CA GLU A 64 -3.31 -12.08 17.04
C GLU A 64 -4.10 -10.78 16.82
N PRO A 65 -5.24 -10.58 17.52
CA PRO A 65 -5.98 -9.33 17.45
C PRO A 65 -5.14 -8.11 17.83
N GLY A 66 -5.34 -7.00 17.11
CA GLY A 66 -4.60 -5.75 17.32
C GLY A 66 -3.15 -5.78 16.85
N LYS A 67 -2.77 -6.78 16.05
CA LYS A 67 -1.49 -6.82 15.34
C LYS A 67 -1.72 -6.92 13.83
N TYR A 68 -0.76 -6.42 13.07
CA TYR A 68 -0.65 -6.68 11.64
C TYR A 68 0.69 -7.32 11.29
N ARG A 69 0.71 -7.97 10.14
CA ARG A 69 1.86 -8.65 9.57
C ARG A 69 2.12 -8.09 8.19
N LEU A 70 3.37 -7.68 7.94
CA LEU A 70 3.85 -7.48 6.58
C LEU A 70 4.38 -8.81 6.07
N LEU A 71 3.81 -9.30 4.98
CA LEU A 71 4.15 -10.57 4.37
C LEU A 71 4.74 -10.35 2.98
N ALA A 72 5.51 -11.32 2.52
CA ALA A 72 5.90 -11.46 1.13
C ALA A 72 5.72 -12.90 0.66
N ALA A 73 5.23 -13.07 -0.56
CA ALA A 73 5.04 -14.36 -1.21
C ALA A 73 5.46 -14.28 -2.68
N ASN A 74 5.62 -15.41 -3.35
CA ASN A 74 5.73 -15.45 -4.80
C ASN A 74 4.44 -14.90 -5.45
N VAL A 75 4.51 -14.44 -6.70
CA VAL A 75 3.35 -13.87 -7.42
C VAL A 75 2.19 -14.85 -7.64
N ASP A 76 2.43 -16.15 -7.50
CA ASP A 76 1.40 -17.21 -7.51
C ASP A 76 0.81 -17.51 -6.12
N GLY A 77 1.29 -16.83 -5.07
CA GLY A 77 0.87 -17.00 -3.67
C GLY A 77 1.66 -18.04 -2.89
N SER A 78 2.60 -18.76 -3.52
CA SER A 78 3.45 -19.73 -2.84
C SER A 78 4.58 -19.06 -2.03
N ASP A 79 5.23 -19.82 -1.15
CA ASP A 79 6.36 -19.35 -0.34
C ASP A 79 6.08 -18.06 0.45
N GLU A 80 4.91 -18.01 1.11
CA GLU A 80 4.53 -16.93 1.99
C GLU A 80 5.47 -16.86 3.21
N THR A 81 6.03 -15.68 3.45
CA THR A 81 6.97 -15.41 4.54
C THR A 81 6.58 -14.15 5.28
N ILE A 82 6.76 -14.16 6.60
CA ILE A 82 6.52 -12.99 7.45
C ILE A 82 7.78 -12.12 7.46
N LEU A 83 7.64 -10.87 7.00
CA LEU A 83 8.70 -9.86 7.05
C LEU A 83 8.70 -9.09 8.37
N ARG A 84 7.51 -8.75 8.89
CA ARG A 84 7.32 -8.01 10.14
C ARG A 84 6.03 -8.43 10.82
N ILE A 85 6.04 -8.45 12.16
CA ILE A 85 4.84 -8.45 13.00
C ILE A 85 4.89 -7.18 13.86
N ALA A 86 3.79 -6.43 13.93
CA ALA A 86 3.72 -5.21 14.74
C ALA A 86 2.33 -5.00 15.34
N THR A 87 2.29 -4.35 16.50
CA THR A 87 1.04 -3.92 17.13
C THR A 87 0.46 -2.69 16.42
N SER A 88 -0.84 -2.69 16.23
CA SER A 88 -1.60 -1.58 15.65
C SER A 88 -1.75 -0.47 16.70
N THR A 89 -0.85 0.51 16.68
CA THR A 89 -0.77 1.58 17.70
C THR A 89 -1.44 2.88 17.28
N ARG A 90 -1.94 2.99 16.04
CA ARG A 90 -2.37 4.25 15.41
C ARG A 90 -3.88 4.36 15.18
N GLY A 91 -4.65 3.42 15.71
CA GLY A 91 -6.11 3.36 15.58
C GLY A 91 -6.61 2.68 14.31
N ALA A 92 -5.74 2.44 13.33
CA ALA A 92 -6.03 1.68 12.12
C ALA A 92 -4.77 0.98 11.59
N ASP A 93 -4.99 -0.09 10.83
CA ASP A 93 -3.94 -0.87 10.17
C ASP A 93 -3.47 -0.19 8.88
N PRO A 94 -2.24 -0.51 8.41
CA PRO A 94 -1.79 -0.03 7.11
C PRO A 94 -2.62 -0.68 6.01
N THR A 95 -2.88 0.04 4.93
CA THR A 95 -3.73 -0.43 3.82
C THR A 95 -3.09 -0.29 2.46
N GLN A 96 -2.02 0.51 2.36
CA GLN A 96 -1.38 0.86 1.09
C GLN A 96 0.10 0.53 1.17
N LEU A 97 0.64 -0.10 0.13
CA LEU A 97 2.06 -0.42 0.04
C LEU A 97 2.68 -0.01 -1.29
N SER A 98 3.98 0.24 -1.23
CA SER A 98 4.84 0.30 -2.41
C SER A 98 6.21 -0.26 -2.09
N TRP A 99 6.67 -1.20 -2.91
CA TRP A 99 8.06 -1.65 -2.93
C TRP A 99 8.89 -0.62 -3.70
N SER A 100 10.09 -0.31 -3.19
CA SER A 100 11.08 0.51 -3.90
C SER A 100 11.68 -0.26 -5.08
N ARG A 101 12.16 0.45 -6.10
CA ARG A 101 12.72 -0.16 -7.32
C ARG A 101 14.08 -0.84 -7.08
N ASP A 102 14.82 -0.45 -6.06
CA ASP A 102 16.04 -1.12 -5.60
C ASP A 102 15.79 -2.40 -4.76
N ALA A 103 14.52 -2.77 -4.54
CA ALA A 103 14.05 -3.88 -3.71
C ALA A 103 14.38 -3.77 -2.21
N GLY A 104 15.04 -2.69 -1.78
CA GLY A 104 15.53 -2.53 -0.42
C GLY A 104 14.48 -2.11 0.59
N GLN A 105 13.39 -1.48 0.13
CA GLN A 105 12.40 -0.83 0.98
C GLN A 105 10.97 -1.16 0.58
N ILE A 106 10.08 -1.26 1.57
CA ILE A 106 8.63 -1.31 1.37
C ILE A 106 8.03 -0.17 2.17
N ALA A 107 7.47 0.82 1.49
CA ALA A 107 6.74 1.92 2.13
C ALA A 107 5.27 1.55 2.30
N TYR A 108 4.65 1.98 3.40
CA TYR A 108 3.23 1.79 3.65
C TYR A 108 2.65 2.90 4.50
N SER A 109 1.37 3.21 4.26
CA SER A 109 0.65 4.27 4.97
C SER A 109 -0.49 3.72 5.81
N PHE A 110 -0.75 4.42 6.90
CA PHE A 110 -1.80 4.13 7.86
C PHE A 110 -2.57 5.42 8.11
N PRO A 111 -3.90 5.41 8.02
CA PRO A 111 -4.69 6.50 8.59
C PRO A 111 -4.52 6.49 10.12
N SER A 112 -4.67 7.67 10.74
CA SER A 112 -4.70 7.78 12.19
C SER A 112 -5.72 8.81 12.63
N SER A 113 -6.35 8.56 13.77
CA SER A 113 -7.30 9.46 14.43
C SER A 113 -6.67 10.22 15.60
N GLY A 114 -5.35 10.11 15.78
CA GLY A 114 -4.60 10.77 16.85
C GLY A 114 -4.14 12.19 16.49
N ALA A 115 -2.96 12.57 16.99
CA ALA A 115 -2.36 13.89 16.72
C ALA A 115 -1.97 14.09 15.25
N ALA A 116 -1.74 13.00 14.51
CA ALA A 116 -1.55 12.99 13.07
C ALA A 116 -2.76 12.36 12.37
N LEU A 117 -3.07 12.83 11.15
CA LEU A 117 -4.11 12.24 10.29
C LEU A 117 -3.62 10.98 9.57
N GLY A 118 -2.31 10.81 9.44
CA GLY A 118 -1.72 9.63 8.87
C GLY A 118 -0.21 9.58 9.05
N TYR A 119 0.33 8.40 8.82
CA TYR A 119 1.76 8.13 8.86
C TYR A 119 2.19 7.40 7.60
N VAL A 120 3.43 7.60 7.22
CA VAL A 120 4.12 6.79 6.21
C VAL A 120 5.34 6.17 6.87
N GLU A 121 5.42 4.84 6.84
CA GLU A 121 6.60 4.09 7.28
C GLU A 121 7.30 3.45 6.09
N SER A 122 8.59 3.19 6.26
CA SER A 122 9.39 2.35 5.36
C SER A 122 9.99 1.19 6.13
N PHE A 123 9.81 -0.02 5.62
CA PHE A 123 10.46 -1.23 6.08
C PHE A 123 11.67 -1.55 5.20
N ASN A 124 12.85 -1.62 5.80
CA ASN A 124 14.06 -2.09 5.15
C ASN A 124 14.08 -3.62 5.15
N VAL A 125 14.07 -4.22 3.96
CA VAL A 125 13.94 -5.67 3.76
C VAL A 125 15.15 -6.44 4.32
N ALA A 126 16.37 -5.96 4.05
CA ALA A 126 17.60 -6.64 4.46
C ALA A 126 17.84 -6.55 5.97
N LYS A 127 17.65 -5.37 6.55
CA LYS A 127 17.89 -5.11 7.98
C LYS A 127 16.71 -5.52 8.86
N LYS A 128 15.53 -5.76 8.28
CA LYS A 128 14.26 -5.97 8.99
C LYS A 128 13.95 -4.85 9.98
N GLN A 129 14.22 -3.62 9.56
CA GLN A 129 14.06 -2.41 10.38
C GLN A 129 13.03 -1.48 9.78
N VAL A 130 12.42 -0.64 10.62
CA VAL A 130 11.40 0.31 10.19
C VAL A 130 11.81 1.72 10.56
N ALA A 131 11.58 2.64 9.63
CA ALA A 131 11.68 4.07 9.84
C ALA A 131 10.31 4.72 9.59
N THR A 132 9.94 5.69 10.43
CA THR A 132 8.83 6.60 10.11
C THR A 132 9.36 7.66 9.15
N LEU A 133 8.87 7.66 7.91
CA LEU A 133 9.23 8.68 6.91
C LEU A 133 8.45 9.97 7.17
N ALA A 134 7.16 9.86 7.50
CA ALA A 134 6.33 11.03 7.72
C ALA A 134 5.27 10.81 8.80
N SER A 135 5.01 11.87 9.57
CA SER A 135 3.88 12.02 10.49
C SER A 135 3.07 13.24 10.03
N LEU A 136 1.96 13.00 9.34
CA LEU A 136 1.21 14.03 8.63
C LEU A 136 0.07 14.54 9.51
N THR A 137 0.23 15.74 10.07
CA THR A 137 -0.75 16.34 11.00
C THR A 137 -1.91 17.03 10.30
N SER A 138 -1.69 17.47 9.07
CA SER A 138 -2.66 18.18 8.25
C SER A 138 -3.13 17.39 7.04
N ASP A 139 -2.55 16.23 6.74
CA ASP A 139 -2.76 15.57 5.46
C ASP A 139 -3.02 14.07 5.65
N ARG A 140 -4.00 13.55 4.92
CA ARG A 140 -4.27 12.11 4.83
C ARG A 140 -3.74 11.59 3.50
N VAL A 141 -2.95 10.53 3.52
CA VAL A 141 -2.50 9.81 2.32
C VAL A 141 -3.45 8.65 2.06
N PHE A 142 -3.90 8.53 0.81
CA PHE A 142 -4.80 7.48 0.33
C PHE A 142 -4.10 6.44 -0.52
N GLU A 143 -3.07 6.84 -1.25
CA GLU A 143 -2.24 5.96 -2.07
C GLU A 143 -0.80 6.47 -2.03
N LEU A 144 0.15 5.56 -2.16
CA LEU A 144 1.57 5.89 -2.31
C LEU A 144 2.26 4.93 -3.25
N LYS A 145 3.17 5.45 -4.09
CA LYS A 145 4.02 4.67 -4.99
C LYS A 145 5.43 5.24 -5.02
N TRP A 146 6.44 4.39 -4.90
CA TRP A 146 7.84 4.79 -5.09
C TRP A 146 8.06 5.23 -6.53
N LEU A 147 8.69 6.39 -6.68
CA LEU A 147 9.14 6.89 -7.98
C LEU A 147 10.51 6.32 -8.35
N PRO A 148 10.85 6.31 -9.66
CA PRO A 148 12.20 5.99 -10.10
C PRO A 148 13.28 6.77 -9.32
N GLY A 149 14.35 6.06 -8.93
CA GLY A 149 15.46 6.63 -8.18
C GLY A 149 15.26 6.70 -6.66
N ASP A 150 14.22 6.05 -6.12
CA ASP A 150 14.01 5.69 -4.71
C ASP A 150 14.19 6.83 -3.70
N ARG A 151 13.96 8.08 -4.11
CA ARG A 151 14.06 9.28 -3.26
C ARG A 151 12.72 9.94 -2.93
N TRP A 152 11.69 9.59 -3.69
CA TRP A 152 10.37 10.21 -3.61
C TRP A 152 9.29 9.15 -3.72
N LEU A 153 8.24 9.34 -2.94
CA LEU A 153 6.96 8.69 -3.09
C LEU A 153 6.01 9.65 -3.81
N LEU A 154 5.37 9.20 -4.88
CA LEU A 154 4.16 9.82 -5.41
C LEU A 154 3.01 9.45 -4.48
N VAL A 155 2.24 10.43 -4.04
CA VAL A 155 1.12 10.20 -3.12
C VAL A 155 -0.16 10.82 -3.64
N VAL A 156 -1.28 10.13 -3.42
CA VAL A 156 -2.60 10.76 -3.45
C VAL A 156 -2.93 11.13 -2.01
N PHE A 157 -3.22 12.41 -1.78
CA PHE A 157 -3.47 12.91 -0.44
C PHE A 157 -4.57 13.98 -0.43
N SER A 158 -5.11 14.26 0.75
CA SER A 158 -6.00 15.41 0.97
C SER A 158 -5.58 16.17 2.21
N ALA A 159 -5.66 17.49 2.14
CA ALA A 159 -5.51 18.35 3.31
C ALA A 159 -6.75 18.29 4.21
N LYS A 160 -6.53 18.49 5.51
CA LYS A 160 -7.56 18.65 6.53
C LYS A 160 -8.46 19.82 6.15
N GLY A 161 -9.77 19.57 6.09
CA GLY A 161 -10.73 20.60 5.76
C GLY A 161 -12.05 20.03 5.25
N PRO A 162 -12.95 20.90 4.77
CA PRO A 162 -14.29 20.51 4.31
C PRO A 162 -14.29 19.67 3.01
N HIS A 163 -13.11 19.46 2.40
CA HIS A 163 -12.93 18.71 1.16
C HIS A 163 -11.90 17.59 1.28
N ILE A 164 -11.83 16.94 2.45
CA ILE A 164 -10.89 15.84 2.71
C ILE A 164 -11.13 14.63 1.79
N GLU A 165 -12.29 14.56 1.16
CA GLU A 165 -12.63 13.57 0.13
C GLU A 165 -12.02 13.86 -1.25
N LYS A 166 -11.45 15.05 -1.46
CA LYS A 166 -10.82 15.45 -2.72
C LYS A 166 -9.32 15.17 -2.67
N GLY A 167 -8.93 14.07 -3.30
CA GLY A 167 -7.52 13.72 -3.49
C GLY A 167 -6.79 14.66 -4.45
N GLN A 168 -5.58 15.02 -4.07
CA GLN A 168 -4.57 15.72 -4.84
C GLN A 168 -3.35 14.83 -5.01
N ILE A 169 -2.53 15.11 -6.02
CA ILE A 169 -1.26 14.41 -6.21
C ILE A 169 -0.14 15.24 -5.60
N GLY A 170 0.73 14.59 -4.85
CA GLY A 170 1.91 15.18 -4.23
C GLY A 170 3.13 14.29 -4.29
N LEU A 171 4.27 14.85 -3.88
CA LEU A 171 5.52 14.13 -3.70
C LEU A 171 5.91 14.18 -2.24
N LEU A 172 6.19 13.02 -1.67
CA LEU A 172 6.72 12.87 -0.33
C LEU A 172 8.18 12.45 -0.43
N SER A 173 9.10 13.24 0.11
CA SER A 173 10.51 12.87 0.21
C SER A 173 10.78 11.90 1.35
N GLU A 174 11.93 11.24 1.31
CA GLU A 174 12.40 10.39 2.42
C GLU A 174 12.59 11.14 3.75
N ASP A 175 12.81 12.46 3.72
CA ASP A 175 12.86 13.31 4.92
C ASP A 175 11.48 13.76 5.42
N GLY A 176 10.40 13.22 4.85
CA GLY A 176 9.03 13.40 5.32
C GLY A 176 8.34 14.68 4.83
N LYS A 177 8.92 15.40 3.88
CA LYS A 177 8.31 16.62 3.33
C LYS A 177 7.37 16.29 2.19
N LEU A 178 6.08 16.58 2.41
CA LEU A 178 5.04 16.50 1.41
C LEU A 178 4.95 17.81 0.62
N ARG A 179 5.01 17.73 -0.71
CA ARG A 179 4.77 18.85 -1.62
C ARG A 179 3.66 18.53 -2.63
N PRO A 180 2.61 19.35 -2.75
CA PRO A 180 1.62 19.18 -3.80
C PRO A 180 2.25 19.37 -5.19
N ILE A 181 1.90 18.49 -6.13
CA ILE A 181 2.13 18.69 -7.57
C ILE A 181 0.90 19.37 -8.18
N THR A 182 -0.29 18.87 -7.86
CA THR A 182 -1.54 19.46 -8.34
C THR A 182 -2.11 20.44 -7.32
N ARG A 183 -2.76 21.50 -7.83
CA ARG A 183 -3.48 22.50 -7.03
C ARG A 183 -4.92 22.72 -7.52
N ASP A 184 -5.34 21.92 -8.48
CA ASP A 184 -6.66 22.01 -9.08
C ASP A 184 -7.73 21.38 -8.19
N THR A 185 -8.97 21.81 -8.40
CA THR A 185 -10.17 21.42 -7.63
C THR A 185 -10.82 20.14 -8.14
N GLN A 186 -10.23 19.46 -9.13
CA GLN A 186 -10.73 18.21 -9.68
C GLN A 186 -10.18 17.01 -8.91
N SER A 187 -11.07 16.10 -8.48
CA SER A 187 -10.72 14.96 -7.65
C SER A 187 -9.98 13.89 -8.45
N LEU A 188 -8.76 13.55 -8.04
CA LEU A 188 -8.04 12.37 -8.53
C LEU A 188 -8.12 11.27 -7.46
N ARG A 189 -8.61 10.09 -7.85
CA ARG A 189 -8.85 8.96 -6.94
C ARG A 189 -7.91 7.77 -7.12
N TYR A 190 -7.11 7.72 -8.18
CA TYR A 190 -6.24 6.59 -8.51
C TYR A 190 -5.00 7.01 -9.32
N LEU A 191 -3.85 6.37 -9.06
CA LEU A 191 -2.56 6.59 -9.78
C LEU A 191 -2.27 5.61 -10.94
N GLU A 192 -3.28 4.98 -11.56
CA GLU A 192 -3.06 3.83 -12.47
C GLU A 192 -2.46 4.13 -13.88
N SER A 193 -1.72 5.23 -14.11
CA SER A 193 -1.12 5.45 -15.44
C SER A 193 0.15 6.32 -15.52
N LEU A 194 1.00 6.36 -14.48
CA LEU A 194 2.16 7.28 -14.46
C LEU A 194 3.55 6.70 -14.13
N CYS A 195 3.76 5.37 -14.11
CA CYS A 195 5.07 4.78 -13.80
C CYS A 195 5.44 3.55 -14.62
#